data_AF-A0A7H0YB28-F1
#
_entry.id   AF-A0A7H0YB28-F1
#
_cell.length_a   1.000
_cell.length_b   1.000
_cell.length_c   1.000
_cell.angle_alpha   90.00
_cell.angle_beta   90.00
_cell.angle_gamma   90.00
#
_symmetry.space_group_name_H-M   'P 1'
#
loop_
_entity.id
_entity.type
_entity.pdbx_description
1 polymer ?
#
loop_
_entity_poly.entity_id
_entity_poly.type
_entity_poly.pdbx_seq_one_letter_code
_entity_poly.pdbx_strand_id
1 'polypeptide(L)'
;MRYYRLMVDERVKHRVETAPLAPLQVEDILSGHTIQTEDTPLFLAVHTDPRTVYPDFLEFPLPLVSDSMKALLEKYMPELEWKAAILTDFQKARQDVYWILRPPVVDCLSSQTEWYPDHTLKQLVLKHGKIESPIFRIAGMLEAHVYINLAVAESLLRRPFTGVRVQKVEMATKEE
;
A
#
# COMPACT_ATOMS: atom_id res chain seq x y z
N MET A 1 -1.15 -19.80 7.66
CA MET A 1 -1.77 -18.45 7.61
C MET A 1 -2.06 -18.14 6.15
N ARG A 2 -3.04 -17.28 5.83
CA ARG A 2 -3.31 -16.81 4.45
C ARG A 2 -2.94 -15.33 4.36
N TYR A 3 -2.41 -14.93 3.21
CA TYR A 3 -1.98 -13.56 2.92
C TYR A 3 -2.63 -13.06 1.63
N TYR A 4 -2.76 -11.75 1.55
CA TYR A 4 -3.44 -11.05 0.48
C TYR A 4 -2.66 -9.79 0.10
N ARG A 5 -2.58 -9.49 -1.20
CA ARG A 5 -2.20 -8.17 -1.68
C ARG A 5 -3.36 -7.20 -1.48
N LEU A 6 -3.09 -6.07 -0.86
CA LEU A 6 -4.02 -4.93 -0.78
C LEU A 6 -3.92 -4.13 -2.08
N MET A 7 -5.06 -3.85 -2.71
CA MET A 7 -5.12 -3.22 -4.03
C MET A 7 -6.23 -2.17 -4.05
N VAL A 8 -6.12 -1.23 -4.98
CA VAL A 8 -7.23 -0.35 -5.33
C VAL A 8 -8.31 -1.15 -6.05
N ASP A 9 -9.58 -0.87 -5.75
CA ASP A 9 -10.71 -1.40 -6.51
C ASP A 9 -10.86 -0.63 -7.83
N GLU A 10 -10.44 -1.27 -8.93
CA GLU A 10 -10.49 -0.71 -10.29
C GLU A 10 -11.91 -0.36 -10.77
N ARG A 11 -12.95 -0.85 -10.10
CA ARG A 11 -14.34 -0.47 -10.39
C ARG A 11 -14.62 1.00 -10.04
N VAL A 12 -13.81 1.62 -9.18
CA VAL A 12 -13.86 3.06 -8.88
C VAL A 12 -13.13 3.83 -9.98
N LYS A 13 -13.87 4.15 -11.05
CA LYS A 13 -13.33 4.78 -12.27
C LYS A 13 -12.87 6.22 -12.09
N HIS A 14 -13.53 6.98 -11.22
CA HIS A 14 -13.25 8.41 -11.02
C HIS A 14 -12.43 8.64 -9.75
N ARG A 15 -11.52 7.72 -9.38
CA ARG A 15 -10.69 7.95 -8.19
C ARG A 15 -9.77 9.16 -8.39
N VAL A 16 -9.41 9.82 -7.31
CA VAL A 16 -8.38 10.86 -7.33
C VAL A 16 -7.05 10.25 -7.77
N GLU A 17 -6.34 10.98 -8.63
CA GLU A 17 -5.00 10.64 -9.06
C GLU A 17 -4.04 11.74 -8.59
N THR A 18 -2.92 11.33 -8.03
CA THR A 18 -1.87 12.25 -7.60
C THR A 18 -0.87 12.47 -8.73
N ALA A 19 -0.19 13.62 -8.71
CA ALA A 19 0.97 13.80 -9.55
C ALA A 19 1.98 12.64 -9.36
N PRO A 20 2.62 12.17 -10.45
CA PRO A 20 3.60 11.10 -10.37
C PRO A 20 4.82 11.55 -9.56
N LEU A 21 5.47 10.59 -8.91
CA LEU A 21 6.75 10.78 -8.22
C LEU A 21 7.85 10.00 -8.95
N ALA A 22 9.08 10.48 -8.87
CA ALA A 22 10.22 9.74 -9.39
C ALA A 22 10.46 8.46 -8.56
N PRO A 23 10.89 7.32 -9.15
CA PRO A 23 11.09 6.08 -8.42
C PRO A 23 12.01 6.19 -7.20
N LEU A 24 13.13 6.90 -7.33
CA LEU A 24 14.07 7.16 -6.22
C LEU A 24 13.39 7.90 -5.07
N GLN A 25 12.54 8.89 -5.38
CA GLN A 25 11.81 9.65 -4.37
C GLN A 25 10.79 8.78 -3.63
N VAL A 26 10.13 7.86 -4.33
CA VAL A 26 9.22 6.88 -3.73
C VAL A 26 9.98 5.98 -2.75
N GLU A 27 11.16 5.49 -3.15
CA GLU A 27 12.01 4.65 -2.31
C GLU A 27 12.51 5.38 -1.05
N ASP A 28 12.96 6.63 -1.18
CA ASP A 28 13.42 7.46 -0.07
C ASP A 28 12.30 7.71 0.96
N ILE A 29 11.07 7.95 0.48
CA ILE A 29 9.89 8.16 1.33
C ILE A 29 9.52 6.88 2.08
N LEU A 30 9.54 5.74 1.39
CA LEU A 30 9.14 4.45 1.96
C LEU A 30 10.17 3.86 2.92
N SER A 31 11.46 4.14 2.71
CA SER A 31 12.55 3.66 3.56
C SER A 31 12.74 4.50 4.82
N GLY A 32 12.14 5.70 4.90
CA GLY A 32 12.34 6.62 6.00
C GLY A 32 13.76 7.22 6.02
N HIS A 33 14.54 7.08 4.95
CA HIS A 33 15.89 7.65 4.84
C HIS A 33 15.88 9.18 4.62
N THR A 34 14.74 9.85 4.75
CA THR A 34 14.69 11.31 4.65
C THR A 34 15.18 11.95 5.95
N ILE A 35 16.51 12.02 6.13
CA ILE A 35 17.26 12.46 7.32
C ILE A 35 16.87 13.87 7.85
N GLN A 36 16.04 14.65 7.14
CA GLN A 36 15.75 16.05 7.48
C GLN A 36 14.26 16.43 7.61
N THR A 37 13.28 15.55 7.35
CA THR A 37 11.85 15.97 7.28
C THR A 37 10.84 14.88 7.67
N GLU A 38 11.08 14.08 8.70
CA GLU A 38 10.06 13.13 9.19
C GLU A 38 8.75 13.85 9.57
N ASP A 39 8.84 15.04 10.16
CA ASP A 39 7.67 15.84 10.61
C ASP A 39 6.98 16.64 9.49
N THR A 40 7.59 16.80 8.31
CA THR A 40 6.98 17.59 7.23
C THR A 40 6.06 16.69 6.39
N PRO A 41 4.78 17.05 6.22
CA PRO A 41 3.87 16.31 5.35
C PRO A 41 4.34 16.35 3.89
N LEU A 42 4.11 15.25 3.16
CA LEU A 42 4.29 15.23 1.71
C LEU A 42 3.10 15.92 1.04
N PHE A 43 3.34 16.98 0.28
CA PHE A 43 2.27 17.63 -0.49
C PHE A 43 2.19 17.00 -1.89
N LEU A 44 1.00 16.52 -2.25
CA LEU A 44 0.72 15.90 -3.55
C LEU A 44 -0.37 16.70 -4.25
N ALA A 45 -0.04 17.25 -5.42
CA ALA A 45 -1.05 17.88 -6.27
C ALA A 45 -2.00 16.81 -6.82
N VAL A 46 -3.29 17.10 -6.82
CA VAL A 46 -4.32 16.26 -7.44
C VAL A 46 -5.14 17.06 -8.44
N HIS A 47 -5.59 16.39 -9.48
CA HIS A 47 -6.55 16.93 -10.43
C HIS A 47 -7.89 16.22 -10.24
N THR A 48 -8.97 17.00 -10.12
CA THR A 48 -10.29 16.43 -9.86
C THR A 48 -11.35 17.02 -10.77
N ASP A 49 -12.39 16.22 -11.02
CA ASP A 49 -13.61 16.59 -11.72
C ASP A 49 -14.83 16.43 -10.77
N PRO A 50 -16.05 16.83 -11.16
CA PRO A 50 -17.23 16.71 -10.30
C PRO A 50 -17.56 15.28 -9.82
N ARG A 51 -17.09 14.25 -10.53
CA ARG A 51 -17.31 12.84 -10.19
C ARG A 51 -16.15 12.23 -9.41
N THR A 52 -15.11 13.00 -9.10
CA THR A 52 -13.93 12.46 -8.43
C THR A 52 -14.27 11.92 -7.04
N VAL A 53 -13.87 10.69 -6.81
CA VAL A 53 -14.01 9.93 -5.57
C VAL A 53 -12.64 9.87 -4.89
N TYR A 54 -12.64 10.07 -3.58
CA TYR A 54 -11.46 9.91 -2.74
C TYR A 54 -11.57 8.55 -2.05
N PRO A 55 -10.90 7.49 -2.55
CA PRO A 55 -10.97 6.17 -1.94
C PRO A 55 -10.17 6.12 -0.63
N ASP A 56 -10.45 5.13 0.20
CA ASP A 56 -9.73 4.92 1.45
C ASP A 56 -8.32 4.35 1.26
N PHE A 57 -8.02 3.83 0.08
CA PHE A 57 -6.70 3.35 -0.32
C PHE A 57 -6.35 3.85 -1.72
N LEU A 58 -5.12 4.34 -1.89
CA LEU A 58 -4.48 4.64 -3.16
C LEU A 58 -3.16 3.87 -3.20
N GLU A 59 -2.87 3.20 -4.31
CA GLU A 59 -1.69 2.32 -4.42
C GLU A 59 -0.50 3.02 -5.10
N PHE A 60 -0.76 3.99 -6.00
CA PHE A 60 0.26 4.68 -6.78
C PHE A 60 0.24 6.20 -6.54
N PRO A 61 1.40 6.87 -6.46
CA PRO A 61 2.77 6.31 -6.48
C PRO A 61 3.22 5.75 -5.12
N LEU A 62 2.47 6.05 -4.06
CA LEU A 62 2.71 5.59 -2.70
C LEU A 62 1.43 4.90 -2.18
N PRO A 63 1.56 3.92 -1.28
CA PRO A 63 0.40 3.35 -0.58
C PRO A 63 -0.14 4.39 0.41
N LEU A 64 -1.17 5.13 -0.01
CA LEU A 64 -1.85 6.14 0.82
C LEU A 64 -3.14 5.56 1.35
N VAL A 65 -3.42 5.82 2.63
CA VAL A 65 -4.69 5.46 3.27
C VAL A 65 -5.40 6.68 3.83
N SER A 66 -6.73 6.63 3.90
CA SER A 66 -7.51 7.61 4.65
C SER A 66 -7.23 7.50 6.15
N ASP A 67 -7.61 8.54 6.90
CA ASP A 67 -7.52 8.55 8.35
C ASP A 67 -8.28 7.38 9.01
N SER A 68 -9.47 7.06 8.48
CA SER A 68 -10.30 5.98 9.01
C SER A 68 -9.68 4.59 8.79
N MET A 69 -9.01 4.40 7.66
CA MET A 69 -8.29 3.16 7.36
C MET A 69 -6.99 3.07 8.17
N LYS A 70 -6.25 4.18 8.34
CA LYS A 70 -5.11 4.26 9.27
C LYS A 70 -5.50 3.81 10.67
N ALA A 71 -6.56 4.39 11.25
CA ALA A 71 -7.03 4.06 12.60
C ALA A 71 -7.44 2.59 12.75
N LEU A 72 -7.82 1.92 11.66
CA LEU A 72 -8.04 0.47 11.67
C LEU A 72 -6.73 -0.31 11.66
N LEU A 73 -5.79 0.05 10.77
CA LEU A 73 -4.53 -0.67 10.61
C LEU A 73 -3.67 -0.59 11.87
N GLU A 74 -3.69 0.53 12.58
CA GLU A 74 -3.01 0.70 13.88
C GLU A 74 -3.52 -0.26 14.98
N LYS A 75 -4.75 -0.79 14.85
CA LYS A 75 -5.26 -1.81 15.79
C LYS A 75 -4.63 -3.18 15.58
N TYR A 76 -4.12 -3.44 14.39
CA TYR A 76 -3.46 -4.69 14.05
C TYR A 76 -1.95 -4.59 14.18
N MET A 77 -1.40 -3.40 13.99
CA MET A 77 0.03 -3.14 14.03
C MET A 77 0.28 -1.73 14.61
N PRO A 78 0.29 -1.58 15.95
CA PRO A 78 0.48 -0.28 16.61
C PRO A 78 1.84 0.37 16.32
N GLU A 79 2.84 -0.42 15.97
CA GLU A 79 4.21 -0.02 15.62
C GLU A 79 4.36 0.43 14.15
N LEU A 80 3.26 0.45 13.39
CA LEU A 80 3.30 0.82 11.99
C LEU A 80 3.71 2.29 11.81
N GLU A 81 4.68 2.54 10.94
CA GLU A 81 5.14 3.88 10.65
C GLU A 81 4.24 4.58 9.63
N TRP A 82 4.01 5.86 9.88
CA TRP A 82 3.17 6.71 9.05
C TRP A 82 3.91 7.99 8.69
N LYS A 83 3.62 8.52 7.50
CA LYS A 83 3.98 9.90 7.13
C LYS A 83 2.74 10.58 6.56
N ALA A 84 2.44 11.80 7.03
CA ALA A 84 1.30 12.54 6.51
C ALA A 84 1.52 12.91 5.03
N ALA A 85 0.47 12.78 4.22
CA ALA A 85 0.42 13.25 2.84
C ALA A 85 -0.82 14.14 2.65
N ILE A 86 -0.63 15.34 2.12
CA ILE A 86 -1.70 16.30 1.88
C ILE A 86 -2.00 16.32 0.39
N LEU A 87 -3.14 15.74 0.02
CA LEU A 87 -3.67 15.82 -1.34
C LEU A 87 -4.25 17.22 -1.54
N THR A 88 -3.66 18.01 -2.44
CA THR A 88 -4.05 19.40 -2.68
C THR A 88 -4.69 19.54 -4.06
N ASP A 89 -5.98 19.87 -4.07
CA ASP A 89 -6.71 20.29 -5.26
C ASP A 89 -6.70 21.82 -5.35
N PHE A 90 -5.84 22.34 -6.22
CA PHE A 90 -5.69 23.78 -6.42
C PHE A 90 -6.91 24.43 -7.11
N GLN A 91 -7.67 23.68 -7.92
CA GLN A 91 -8.84 24.23 -8.62
C GLN A 91 -10.01 24.45 -7.66
N LYS A 92 -10.20 23.52 -6.72
CA LYS A 92 -11.27 23.56 -5.73
C LYS A 92 -10.84 24.16 -4.38
N ALA A 93 -9.59 24.61 -4.25
CA ALA A 93 -8.99 25.06 -2.99
C ALA A 93 -9.25 24.08 -1.83
N ARG A 94 -9.11 22.78 -2.12
CA ARG A 94 -9.42 21.68 -1.19
C ARG A 94 -8.15 20.92 -0.83
N GLN A 95 -8.02 20.57 0.44
CA GLN A 95 -6.96 19.71 0.94
C GLN A 95 -7.55 18.53 1.71
N ASP A 96 -7.05 17.33 1.43
CA ASP A 96 -7.42 16.10 2.13
C ASP A 96 -6.17 15.43 2.71
N VAL A 97 -6.26 15.04 3.98
CA VAL A 97 -5.18 14.35 4.68
C VAL A 97 -5.26 12.87 4.40
N TYR A 98 -4.17 12.33 3.88
CA TYR A 98 -3.89 10.91 3.71
C TYR A 98 -2.63 10.55 4.49
N TRP A 99 -2.40 9.26 4.65
CA TRP A 99 -1.24 8.74 5.37
C TRP A 99 -0.51 7.73 4.51
N ILE A 100 0.80 7.94 4.33
CA ILE A 100 1.69 7.00 3.66
C ILE A 100 1.91 5.82 4.61
N LEU A 101 1.53 4.64 4.15
CA LEU A 101 1.67 3.37 4.83
C LEU A 101 3.12 2.85 4.66
N ARG A 102 3.91 2.84 5.75
CA ARG A 102 5.29 2.33 5.77
C ARG A 102 5.40 1.04 6.61
N PRO A 103 4.94 -0.11 6.10
CA PRO A 103 5.06 -1.37 6.81
C PRO A 103 6.48 -1.94 6.65
N PRO A 104 6.92 -2.85 7.54
CA PRO A 104 8.23 -3.47 7.42
C PRO A 104 8.36 -4.27 6.12
N VAL A 105 9.60 -4.34 5.63
CA VAL A 105 9.97 -5.17 4.48
C VAL A 105 10.40 -6.55 4.98
N VAL A 106 9.80 -7.60 4.44
CA VAL A 106 10.01 -9.00 4.86
C VAL A 106 10.58 -9.83 3.71
N ASP A 107 11.67 -10.56 3.97
CA ASP A 107 12.19 -11.58 3.06
C ASP A 107 11.38 -12.88 3.17
N CYS A 108 10.31 -12.95 2.38
CA CYS A 108 9.37 -14.06 2.37
C CYS A 108 9.11 -14.64 0.98
N LEU A 109 9.96 -14.37 -0.01
CA LEU A 109 9.81 -14.93 -1.36
C LEU A 109 10.23 -16.41 -1.42
N SER A 110 9.34 -17.25 -1.93
CA SER A 110 9.67 -18.64 -2.26
C SER A 110 10.54 -18.71 -3.50
N SER A 111 11.36 -19.76 -3.62
CA SER A 111 12.12 -20.06 -4.83
C SER A 111 11.21 -20.42 -6.01
N GLN A 112 9.94 -20.74 -5.75
CA GLN A 112 8.88 -20.97 -6.74
C GLN A 112 8.32 -19.68 -7.36
N THR A 113 8.76 -18.50 -6.91
CA THR A 113 8.37 -17.22 -7.54
C THR A 113 8.94 -17.13 -8.95
N GLU A 114 8.07 -16.87 -9.93
CA GLU A 114 8.47 -16.75 -11.33
C GLU A 114 8.54 -15.29 -11.78
N TRP A 115 9.53 -15.02 -12.64
CA TRP A 115 9.79 -13.72 -13.23
C TRP A 115 9.80 -13.83 -14.74
N TYR A 116 9.35 -12.78 -15.42
CA TYR A 116 9.58 -12.63 -16.86
C TYR A 116 11.04 -12.27 -17.15
N PRO A 117 11.53 -12.45 -18.41
CA PRO A 117 12.90 -12.09 -18.79
C PRO A 117 13.25 -10.61 -18.60
N ASP A 118 12.25 -9.73 -18.54
CA ASP A 118 12.40 -8.29 -18.25
C ASP A 118 12.41 -7.97 -16.74
N HIS A 119 12.50 -9.01 -15.91
CA HIS A 119 12.46 -8.95 -14.45
C HIS A 119 11.13 -8.47 -13.85
N THR A 120 10.04 -8.43 -14.63
CA THR A 120 8.70 -8.21 -14.07
C THR A 120 8.15 -9.47 -13.42
N LEU A 121 7.34 -9.30 -12.37
CA LEU A 121 6.77 -10.40 -11.60
C LEU A 121 5.73 -11.16 -12.43
N LYS A 122 5.96 -12.45 -12.67
CA LYS A 122 5.03 -13.33 -13.38
C LYS A 122 4.10 -14.06 -12.43
N GLN A 123 4.66 -14.68 -11.38
CA GLN A 123 3.89 -15.39 -10.36
C GLN A 123 4.54 -15.20 -9.00
N LEU A 124 3.76 -14.68 -8.05
CA LEU A 124 4.20 -14.48 -6.68
C LEU A 124 3.87 -15.69 -5.80
N VAL A 125 4.90 -16.29 -5.22
CA VAL A 125 4.75 -17.35 -4.22
C VAL A 125 5.52 -16.98 -2.95
N LEU A 126 4.86 -17.04 -1.80
CA LEU A 126 5.52 -16.80 -0.51
C LEU A 126 6.06 -18.10 0.08
N LYS A 127 7.21 -18.04 0.78
CA LYS A 127 7.81 -19.16 1.53
C LYS A 127 6.77 -19.80 2.44
N HIS A 128 6.86 -21.10 2.64
CA HIS A 128 6.03 -21.76 3.65
C HIS A 128 6.36 -21.22 5.04
N GLY A 129 5.32 -20.95 5.85
CA GLY A 129 5.50 -20.50 7.22
C GLY A 129 4.53 -19.39 7.62
N LYS A 130 4.70 -18.92 8.85
CA LYS A 130 4.00 -17.75 9.37
C LYS A 130 4.92 -16.54 9.25
N ILE A 131 4.54 -15.59 8.41
CA ILE A 131 5.03 -14.22 8.47
C ILE A 131 4.38 -13.57 9.69
N GLU A 132 5.21 -13.07 10.61
CA GLU A 132 4.77 -12.50 11.88
C GLU A 132 4.01 -11.18 11.68
N SER A 133 4.53 -10.32 10.80
CA SER A 133 3.93 -9.02 10.51
C SER A 133 2.55 -9.16 9.86
N PRO A 134 1.48 -8.57 10.44
CA PRO A 134 0.15 -8.57 9.83
C PRO A 134 0.05 -7.74 8.55
N ILE A 135 0.91 -6.73 8.40
CA ILE A 135 0.98 -5.79 7.28
C ILE A 135 2.46 -5.66 6.90
N PHE A 136 2.81 -5.89 5.64
CA PHE A 136 4.22 -5.90 5.21
C PHE A 136 4.38 -5.58 3.73
N ARG A 137 5.61 -5.25 3.34
CA ARG A 137 6.10 -5.27 1.96
C ARG A 137 7.06 -6.44 1.78
N ILE A 138 7.27 -6.87 0.54
CA ILE A 138 8.15 -7.99 0.22
C ILE A 138 9.51 -7.45 -0.24
N ALA A 139 10.59 -8.01 0.31
CA ALA A 139 11.96 -7.67 -0.11
C ALA A 139 12.20 -8.04 -1.58
N GLY A 140 12.92 -7.20 -2.32
CA GLY A 140 13.30 -7.48 -3.72
C GLY A 140 12.17 -7.29 -4.74
N MET A 141 11.03 -6.70 -4.35
CA MET A 141 10.00 -6.25 -5.31
C MET A 141 10.32 -4.86 -5.85
N LEU A 142 10.10 -4.66 -7.16
CA LEU A 142 10.18 -3.33 -7.78
C LEU A 142 9.03 -2.44 -7.30
N GLU A 143 7.81 -2.98 -7.27
CA GLU A 143 6.63 -2.24 -6.83
C GLU A 143 6.46 -2.28 -5.31
N ALA A 144 6.04 -1.15 -4.74
CA ALA A 144 5.78 -0.99 -3.32
C ALA A 144 4.43 -1.57 -2.86
N HIS A 145 4.02 -2.72 -3.40
CA HIS A 145 2.75 -3.35 -3.04
C HIS A 145 2.70 -3.72 -1.55
N VAL A 146 1.55 -3.50 -0.93
CA VAL A 146 1.29 -3.83 0.46
C VAL A 146 0.59 -5.18 0.55
N TYR A 147 1.06 -6.01 1.49
CA TYR A 147 0.52 -7.33 1.76
C TYR A 147 0.00 -7.38 3.20
N ILE A 148 -1.11 -8.10 3.37
CA ILE A 148 -1.83 -8.19 4.63
C ILE A 148 -2.22 -9.63 4.94
N ASN A 149 -2.29 -9.98 6.22
CA ASN A 149 -2.80 -11.28 6.64
C ASN A 149 -4.34 -11.36 6.54
N LEU A 150 -4.87 -12.56 6.72
CA LEU A 150 -6.31 -12.82 6.68
C LEU A 150 -7.12 -11.94 7.65
N ALA A 151 -6.64 -11.74 8.88
CA ALA A 151 -7.38 -11.00 9.89
C ALA A 151 -7.57 -9.52 9.51
N VAL A 152 -6.52 -8.90 8.96
CA VAL A 152 -6.58 -7.52 8.44
C VAL A 152 -7.49 -7.45 7.21
N ALA A 153 -7.33 -8.39 6.27
CA ALA A 153 -8.14 -8.45 5.05
C ALA A 153 -9.65 -8.55 5.35
N GLU A 154 -10.04 -9.47 6.24
CA GLU A 154 -11.44 -9.59 6.65
C GLU A 154 -11.96 -8.33 7.36
N SER A 155 -11.11 -7.68 8.14
CA SER A 155 -11.48 -6.43 8.83
C SER A 155 -11.78 -5.30 7.84
N LEU A 156 -10.95 -5.16 6.81
CA LEU A 156 -11.16 -4.18 5.74
C LEU A 156 -12.46 -4.48 4.99
N LEU A 157 -12.68 -5.72 4.59
CA LEU A 157 -13.83 -6.11 3.78
C LEU A 157 -15.18 -6.06 4.51
N ARG A 158 -15.19 -6.08 5.85
CA ARG A 158 -16.42 -5.94 6.67
C ARG A 158 -16.82 -4.50 6.95
N ARG A 159 -16.06 -3.52 6.46
CA ARG A 159 -16.26 -2.09 6.71
C ARG A 159 -16.53 -1.34 5.41
N PRO A 160 -17.17 -0.16 5.48
CA PRO A 160 -17.56 0.60 4.30
C PRO A 160 -16.38 1.38 3.69
N PHE A 161 -15.20 0.77 3.58
CA PHE A 161 -14.07 1.41 2.90
C PHE A 161 -14.30 1.44 1.39
N THR A 162 -14.05 2.59 0.81
CA THR A 162 -14.22 2.85 -0.62
C THR A 162 -12.94 2.54 -1.36
N GLY A 163 -13.04 1.86 -2.50
CA GLY A 163 -11.90 1.66 -3.40
C GLY A 163 -10.88 0.63 -2.92
N VAL A 164 -11.27 -0.30 -2.04
CA VAL A 164 -10.38 -1.35 -1.50
C VAL A 164 -10.72 -2.71 -2.10
N ARG A 165 -9.70 -3.42 -2.59
CA ARG A 165 -9.77 -4.82 -3.00
C ARG A 165 -8.61 -5.58 -2.38
N VAL A 166 -8.79 -6.90 -2.24
CA VAL A 166 -7.72 -7.81 -1.83
C VAL A 166 -7.60 -8.96 -2.82
N GLN A 167 -6.38 -9.40 -3.10
CA GLN A 167 -6.09 -10.57 -3.92
C GLN A 167 -5.31 -11.58 -3.09
N LYS A 168 -5.77 -12.83 -3.05
CA LYS A 168 -5.07 -13.89 -2.32
C LYS A 168 -3.70 -14.15 -2.95
N VAL A 169 -2.68 -14.29 -2.11
CA VAL A 169 -1.32 -14.66 -2.53
C VAL A 169 -1.09 -16.15 -2.32
N GLU A 170 -0.35 -16.77 -3.24
CA GLU A 170 0.02 -18.17 -3.17
C GLU A 170 1.14 -18.40 -2.14
N MET A 171 1.12 -19.59 -1.54
CA MET A 171 2.10 -20.01 -0.55
C MET A 171 2.69 -21.33 -1.01
N ALA A 172 3.99 -21.50 -0.83
CA ALA A 172 4.65 -22.78 -1.06
C ALA A 172 4.11 -23.86 -0.12
N THR A 173 4.21 -25.11 -0.60
CA THR A 173 3.97 -26.30 0.20
C THR A 173 5.10 -26.53 1.19
N LYS A 174 4.85 -27.37 2.20
CA LYS A 174 5.82 -27.70 3.28
C LYS A 174 7.12 -28.37 2.81
N GLU A 175 7.19 -28.79 1.55
CA GLU A 175 8.29 -29.58 0.99
C GLU A 175 9.41 -28.73 0.39
N GLU A 176 9.31 -27.40 0.54
CA GLU A 176 10.36 -26.43 0.23
C GLU A 176 11.21 -26.09 1.46
#